data_AF-A0A6A0H3U9-F1
#
_entry.id   AF-A0A6A0H3U9-F1
#
_cell.length_a   1.000
_cell.length_b   1.000
_cell.length_c   1.000
_cell.angle_alpha   90.00
_cell.angle_beta   90.00
_cell.angle_gamma   90.00
#
_symmetry.space_group_name_H-M   'P 1'
#
loop_
_entity.id
_entity.type
_entity.pdbx_description
1 polymer ?
#
loop_
_entity_poly.entity_id
_entity_poly.type
_entity_poly.pdbx_seq_one_letter_code
_entity_poly.pdbx_strand_id
1 'polypeptide(L)'
;MVHIHSSPNYCKSKPKKGILGTSGRQCNKTSSGPDSCSFLCCGRGYNTKAVKYIERCHCKFVWCCRVECKNCVTKVDVHTCK
;
A
#
# COMPACT_ATOMS: atom_id res chain seq x y z
N MET A 1 -8.17 24.31 15.28
CA MET A 1 -8.26 22.91 15.77
C MET A 1 -7.45 22.85 17.06
N VAL A 2 -8.04 22.40 18.18
CA VAL A 2 -7.36 22.34 19.49
C VAL A 2 -7.36 20.91 19.98
N HIS A 3 -6.19 20.36 20.30
CA HIS A 3 -6.01 19.02 20.85
C HIS A 3 -5.51 19.10 22.29
N ILE A 4 -6.23 18.46 23.21
CA ILE A 4 -5.95 18.48 24.65
C ILE A 4 -4.92 17.39 25.04
N HIS A 5 -4.80 16.34 24.22
CA HIS A 5 -3.94 15.19 24.47
C HIS A 5 -3.00 14.91 23.30
N SER A 6 -1.78 14.49 23.60
CA SER A 6 -0.81 14.04 22.61
C SER A 6 -1.27 12.77 21.92
N SER A 7 -0.96 12.67 20.62
CA SER A 7 -1.25 11.48 19.81
C SER A 7 -0.57 10.24 20.41
N PRO A 8 -1.30 9.13 20.58
CA PRO A 8 -0.71 7.88 21.05
C PRO A 8 0.20 7.27 19.98
N ASN A 9 1.04 6.31 20.39
CA ASN A 9 1.83 5.52 19.45
C ASN A 9 0.93 4.50 18.71
N TYR A 10 0.87 4.61 17.38
CA TYR A 10 0.05 3.77 16.50
C TYR A 10 0.78 2.54 15.91
N CYS A 11 2.07 2.35 16.22
CA CYS A 11 2.85 1.23 15.67
C CYS A 11 2.34 -0.13 16.13
N LYS A 12 1.99 -0.25 17.42
CA LYS A 12 1.56 -1.50 18.04
C LYS A 12 0.05 -1.52 18.21
N SER A 13 -0.55 -2.70 18.03
CA SER A 13 -1.97 -2.91 18.27
C SER A 13 -2.30 -2.68 19.76
N LYS A 14 -3.28 -1.81 20.02
CA LYS A 14 -3.90 -1.57 21.32
C LYS A 14 -5.42 -1.48 21.12
N PRO A 15 -6.14 -2.61 21.13
CA PRO A 15 -7.58 -2.66 20.88
C PRO A 15 -8.39 -1.78 21.84
N LYS A 16 -7.98 -1.70 23.12
CA LYS A 16 -8.60 -0.85 24.15
C LYS A 16 -8.63 0.65 23.77
N LYS A 17 -7.75 1.09 22.88
CA LYS A 17 -7.69 2.48 22.37
C LYS A 17 -8.10 2.58 20.90
N GLY A 18 -8.64 1.51 20.30
CA GLY A 18 -8.98 1.45 18.88
C GLY A 18 -7.76 1.43 17.94
N ILE A 19 -6.56 1.17 18.45
CA ILE A 19 -5.33 1.19 17.65
C ILE A 19 -5.08 -0.21 17.10
N LEU A 20 -5.10 -0.38 15.78
CA LEU A 20 -4.89 -1.68 15.13
C LEU A 20 -3.39 -2.05 14.98
N GLY A 21 -2.50 -1.05 15.00
CA GLY A 21 -1.07 -1.24 14.69
C GLY A 21 -0.77 -1.08 13.19
N THR A 22 0.51 -1.18 12.81
CA THR A 22 0.94 -1.06 11.41
C THR A 22 1.37 -2.37 10.75
N SER A 23 1.29 -3.50 11.46
CA SER A 23 1.57 -4.82 10.87
C SER A 23 0.57 -5.12 9.73
N GLY A 24 1.04 -5.69 8.63
CA GLY A 24 0.19 -6.00 7.47
C GLY A 24 -0.11 -4.83 6.53
N ARG A 25 0.32 -3.60 6.86
CA ARG A 25 0.14 -2.45 5.96
C ARG A 25 1.15 -2.48 4.82
N GLN A 26 0.69 -2.13 3.61
CA GLN A 26 1.59 -1.91 2.49
C GLN A 26 2.38 -0.61 2.71
N CYS A 27 3.67 -0.65 2.38
CA CYS A 27 4.58 0.49 2.52
C CYS A 27 5.37 0.72 1.24
N ASN A 28 5.86 1.93 1.04
CA ASN A 28 6.69 2.24 -0.11
C ASN A 28 8.17 2.24 0.29
N LYS A 29 8.98 1.37 -0.34
CA LYS A 29 10.43 1.29 -0.07
C LYS A 29 11.20 2.49 -0.62
N THR A 30 10.77 3.07 -1.73
CA THR A 30 11.49 4.17 -2.40
C THR A 30 11.12 5.54 -1.84
N SER A 31 10.05 5.62 -1.04
CA SER A 31 9.66 6.86 -0.37
C SER A 31 10.51 7.13 0.86
N SER A 32 10.86 8.40 1.07
CA SER A 32 11.51 8.90 2.29
C SER A 32 10.53 9.56 3.26
N GLY A 33 9.24 9.63 2.89
CA GLY A 33 8.20 10.29 3.68
C GLY A 33 7.57 9.40 4.76
N PRO A 34 6.42 9.79 5.33
CA PRO A 34 5.69 8.99 6.31
C PRO A 34 5.20 7.64 5.74
N ASP A 35 5.10 7.52 4.42
CA ASP A 35 4.73 6.28 3.72
C ASP A 35 5.93 5.34 3.53
N SER A 36 7.13 5.78 3.90
CA SER A 36 8.34 4.97 3.85
C SER A 36 8.19 3.73 4.72
N CYS A 37 8.62 2.58 4.22
CA CYS A 37 8.66 1.35 5.02
C CYS A 37 9.42 1.51 6.34
N SER A 38 10.47 2.33 6.39
CA SER A 38 11.22 2.60 7.62
C SER A 38 10.37 3.28 8.69
N PHE A 39 9.57 4.27 8.28
CA PHE A 39 8.68 5.02 9.15
C PHE A 39 7.40 4.26 9.47
N LEU A 40 6.68 3.80 8.44
CA LEU A 40 5.38 3.14 8.56
C LEU A 40 5.46 1.82 9.34
N CYS A 41 6.55 1.06 9.17
CA CYS A 41 6.78 -0.18 9.91
C CYS A 41 7.47 0.05 11.27
N CYS A 42 7.77 1.30 11.63
CA CYS A 42 8.41 1.71 12.87
C CYS A 42 9.73 0.95 13.14
N GLY A 43 10.57 0.80 12.12
CA GLY A 43 11.86 0.09 12.20
C GLY A 43 11.78 -1.44 12.33
N ARG A 44 10.59 -2.06 12.30
CA ARG A 44 10.43 -3.53 12.42
C ARG A 44 10.76 -4.30 11.13
N GLY A 45 11.02 -3.58 10.04
CA GLY A 45 11.21 -4.13 8.71
C GLY A 45 9.89 -4.51 8.01
N TYR A 46 10.02 -5.09 6.82
CA TYR A 46 8.91 -5.43 5.93
C TYR A 46 9.19 -6.74 5.19
N ASN A 47 8.13 -7.37 4.70
CA ASN A 47 8.17 -8.51 3.78
C ASN A 47 7.96 -8.01 2.35
N THR A 48 8.66 -8.61 1.40
CA THR A 48 8.46 -8.34 -0.04
C THR A 48 7.82 -9.54 -0.70
N LYS A 49 6.75 -9.32 -1.46
CA LYS A 49 6.06 -10.35 -2.23
C LYS A 49 5.89 -9.88 -3.68
N ALA A 50 6.38 -10.66 -4.64
CA ALA A 50 6.11 -10.41 -6.05
C ALA A 50 4.68 -10.87 -6.38
N VAL A 51 3.82 -9.92 -6.73
CA VAL A 51 2.42 -10.16 -7.09
C VAL A 51 2.25 -9.91 -8.59
N LYS A 52 1.48 -10.79 -9.26
CA LYS A 52 1.08 -10.57 -10.65
C LYS A 52 -0.18 -9.71 -10.66
N TYR A 53 -0.09 -8.52 -11.27
CA TYR A 53 -1.21 -7.65 -11.52
C TYR A 53 -1.67 -7.84 -12.97
N ILE A 54 -2.97 -8.04 -13.18
CA ILE A 54 -3.55 -8.15 -14.51
C ILE A 54 -4.26 -6.85 -14.81
N GLU A 55 -3.83 -6.14 -15.84
CA GLU A 55 -4.40 -4.86 -16.25
C GLU A 55 -4.81 -4.88 -17.71
N ARG A 56 -5.79 -4.04 -18.07
CA ARG A 56 -6.19 -3.85 -19.46
C ARG A 56 -5.25 -2.85 -20.11
N CYS A 57 -4.56 -3.29 -21.15
CA CYS A 57 -3.54 -2.53 -21.85
C CYS A 57 -3.82 -2.51 -23.36
N HIS A 58 -3.15 -1.63 -24.09
CA HIS A 58 -3.26 -1.52 -25.55
C HIS A 58 -4.71 -1.44 -26.06
N CYS A 59 -5.55 -0.69 -25.34
CA CYS A 59 -6.94 -0.48 -25.70
C CYS A 59 -7.07 0.29 -27.01
N LYS A 60 -7.88 -0.24 -27.94
CA LYS A 60 -8.21 0.40 -29.21
C LYS A 60 -9.69 0.63 -29.30
N PHE A 61 -10.06 1.81 -29.79
CA PHE A 61 -11.44 2.11 -30.11
C PHE A 61 -11.76 1.57 -31.51
N VAL A 62 -12.82 0.77 -31.60
CA VAL A 62 -13.34 0.22 -32.86
C VAL A 62 -14.60 1.01 -33.20
N TRP A 63 -14.56 1.69 -34.35
CA TRP A 63 -15.70 2.45 -34.87
C TRP A 63 -16.92 1.54 -35.05
N CYS A 64 -18.13 2.07 -34.81
CA CYS A 64 -19.33 1.32 -34.38
C CYS A 64 -19.35 0.95 -32.87
N CYS A 65 -18.66 1.77 -32.05
CA CYS A 65 -18.91 1.99 -30.61
C CYS A 65 -18.43 0.91 -29.62
N ARG A 66 -17.23 0.35 -29.78
CA ARG A 66 -16.65 -0.52 -28.72
C ARG A 66 -15.16 -0.28 -28.50
N VAL A 67 -14.70 -0.58 -27.29
CA VAL A 67 -13.28 -0.58 -26.91
C VAL A 67 -12.80 -2.01 -26.75
N GLU A 68 -11.79 -2.38 -27.52
CA GLU A 68 -11.13 -3.69 -27.42
C GLU A 68 -9.77 -3.51 -26.73
N CYS A 69 -9.54 -4.20 -25.60
CA CYS A 69 -8.30 -4.16 -24.84
C CYS A 69 -7.68 -5.56 -24.73
N LYS A 70 -6.37 -5.63 -24.57
CA LYS A 70 -5.66 -6.87 -24.20
C LYS A 70 -5.49 -6.93 -22.69
N ASN A 71 -5.37 -8.13 -22.14
CA ASN A 71 -4.96 -8.32 -20.74
C ASN A 71 -3.43 -8.42 -20.69
N CYS A 72 -2.79 -7.44 -20.07
CA CYS A 72 -1.36 -7.48 -19.76
C CYS A 72 -1.16 -8.01 -18.34
N VAL A 73 -0.07 -8.77 -18.15
CA VAL A 73 0.34 -9.24 -16.83
C VAL A 73 1.63 -8.53 -16.45
N THR A 74 1.56 -7.73 -15.40
CA THR A 74 2.69 -6.99 -14.84
C THR A 74 3.08 -7.61 -13.51
N LYS A 75 4.38 -7.80 -13.27
CA LYS A 75 4.88 -8.28 -11.96
C LYS A 75 5.30 -7.08 -11.14
N VAL A 76 4.71 -6.92 -9.96
CA VAL A 76 4.98 -5.81 -9.05
C VAL A 76 5.37 -6.36 -7.69
N ASP A 77 6.44 -5.82 -7.12
CA ASP A 77 6.88 -6.14 -5.76
C ASP A 77 6.07 -5.33 -4.75
N VAL A 78 5.29 -6.02 -3.93
CA VAL A 78 4.51 -5.43 -2.85
C VAL A 78 5.25 -5.60 -1.53
N HIS A 79 5.49 -4.48 -0.84
CA HIS A 79 6.15 -4.48 0.47
C HIS A 79 5.12 -4.31 1.59
N THR A 80 5.17 -5.16 2.61
CA THR A 80 4.20 -5.18 3.71
C THR A 80 4.90 -5.21 5.06
N CYS A 81 4.51 -4.36 6.01
CA CYS A 81 5.13 -4.31 7.34
C CYS A 81 4.96 -5.62 8.13
N LYS A 82 6.00 -5.97 8.89
CA LYS A 82 6.02 -7.10 9.82
C LYS A 82 5.24 -6.79 11.10
#